data_AF-A0AAC8YV95-F1
#
_entry.id   AF-A0AAC8YV95-F1
#
_cell.length_a   1.000
_cell.length_b   1.000
_cell.length_c   1.000
_cell.angle_alpha   90.00
_cell.angle_beta   90.00
_cell.angle_gamma   90.00
#
_symmetry.space_group_name_H-M   'P 1'
#
loop_
_entity.id
_entity.type
_entity.pdbx_description
1 polymer ?
#
loop_
_entity_poly.entity_id
_entity_poly.type
_entity_poly.pdbx_seq_one_letter_code
_entity_poly.pdbx_strand_id
1 'polypeptide(L)'
;MWIFLYRTKYGLEIRCVGENPKALDVKGLSVGWRQCLAIMFGSLISALAVLMLGCSDRFVPDLIARRGWLVVVAIIAGNWMPFRVVGAIFIFALLEAVAIHAQVVGVSIPHHFFLILPYAASLVLLAGLRSRTHQPEALGVPYSRKRSRVRLREAWPDFCLSSARPGILCEGLRRAGVAIRGASGFPNHFTSGCRPAD
;
A
#
# COMPACT_ATOMS: atom_id res chain seq x y z
N MET A 1 -4.24 -6.14 11.52
CA MET A 1 -4.07 -5.10 10.48
C MET A 1 -5.08 -5.21 9.31
N TRP A 2 -5.29 -6.39 8.71
CA TRP A 2 -6.25 -6.57 7.60
C TRP A 2 -7.68 -6.09 7.93
N ILE A 3 -8.26 -6.60 9.02
CA ILE A 3 -9.63 -6.23 9.44
C ILE A 3 -9.73 -4.71 9.66
N PHE A 4 -8.74 -4.11 10.31
CA PHE A 4 -8.70 -2.67 10.50
C PHE A 4 -8.71 -1.90 9.16
N LEU A 5 -7.94 -2.35 8.16
CA LEU A 5 -7.82 -1.65 6.89
C LEU A 5 -9.05 -1.79 5.97
N TYR A 6 -9.79 -2.90 6.04
CA TYR A 6 -10.96 -3.16 5.18
C TYR A 6 -12.32 -2.89 5.84
N ARG A 7 -12.42 -2.90 7.19
CA ARG A 7 -13.69 -2.68 7.90
C ARG A 7 -13.84 -1.31 8.54
N THR A 8 -12.77 -0.50 8.67
CA THR A 8 -12.85 0.79 9.39
C THR A 8 -12.85 1.99 8.46
N LYS A 9 -13.48 3.09 8.90
CA LYS A 9 -13.49 4.38 8.19
C LYS A 9 -12.07 4.91 7.97
N TYR A 10 -11.22 4.80 8.99
CA TYR A 10 -9.81 5.18 8.91
C TYR A 10 -9.04 4.35 7.87
N GLY A 11 -9.36 3.07 7.71
CA GLY A 11 -8.75 2.22 6.69
C GLY A 11 -9.06 2.66 5.26
N LEU A 12 -10.30 3.10 5.00
CA LEU A 12 -10.67 3.69 3.71
C LEU A 12 -9.92 4.99 3.46
N GLU A 13 -9.84 5.87 4.47
CA GLU A 13 -9.16 7.17 4.35
C GLU A 13 -7.67 6.99 4.00
N ILE A 14 -6.97 6.05 4.64
CA ILE A 14 -5.55 5.78 4.36
C ILE A 14 -5.32 5.27 2.93
N ARG A 15 -6.26 4.48 2.38
CA ARG A 15 -6.15 4.02 0.99
C ARG A 15 -6.45 5.13 -0.01
N CYS A 16 -7.47 5.94 0.27
CA CYS A 16 -7.76 7.11 -0.55
C CYS A 16 -6.57 8.08 -0.60
N VAL A 17 -5.79 8.20 0.49
CA VAL A 17 -4.55 9.01 0.52
C VAL A 17 -3.53 8.48 -0.50
N GLY A 18 -3.44 7.16 -0.66
CA GLY A 18 -2.48 6.50 -1.56
C GLY A 18 -2.91 6.47 -3.03
N GLU A 19 -4.20 6.46 -3.33
CA GLU A 19 -4.70 6.56 -4.71
C GLU A 19 -4.83 8.02 -5.15
N ASN A 20 -5.63 8.83 -4.44
CA ASN A 20 -5.99 10.18 -4.87
C ASN A 20 -6.05 11.18 -3.70
N PRO A 21 -4.93 11.84 -3.34
CA PRO A 21 -4.88 12.75 -2.19
C PRO A 21 -5.78 13.99 -2.36
N LYS A 22 -6.04 14.40 -3.61
CA LYS A 22 -6.96 15.52 -3.93
C LYS A 22 -8.39 15.26 -3.45
N ALA A 23 -8.85 14.02 -3.49
CA ALA A 23 -10.21 13.65 -3.08
C ALA A 23 -10.43 13.81 -1.56
N LEU A 24 -9.38 13.62 -0.76
CA LEU A 24 -9.42 13.83 0.70
C LEU A 24 -9.48 15.30 1.08
N ASP A 25 -8.82 16.17 0.32
CA ASP A 25 -8.85 17.62 0.55
C ASP A 25 -10.25 18.21 0.29
N VAL A 26 -11.00 17.66 -0.68
CA VAL A 26 -12.41 18.03 -0.92
C VAL A 26 -13.31 17.65 0.27
N LYS A 27 -12.99 16.55 0.96
CA LYS A 27 -13.66 16.12 2.20
C LYS A 27 -13.27 16.98 3.42
N GLY A 28 -12.29 17.89 3.27
CA GLY A 28 -11.82 18.76 4.35
C GLY A 28 -10.83 18.10 5.32
N LEU A 29 -10.29 16.93 4.98
CA LEU A 29 -9.31 16.21 5.81
C LEU A 29 -7.89 16.55 5.35
N SER A 30 -7.03 17.01 6.25
CA SER A 30 -5.61 17.24 5.95
C SER A 30 -4.85 15.96 5.60
N VAL A 31 -4.41 15.82 4.34
CA VAL A 31 -3.66 14.65 3.83
C VAL A 31 -2.36 14.42 4.61
N GLY A 32 -1.58 15.47 4.85
CA GLY A 32 -0.27 15.36 5.52
C GLY A 32 -0.34 14.76 6.92
N TRP A 33 -1.39 15.08 7.69
CA TRP A 33 -1.58 14.50 9.02
C TRP A 33 -1.85 12.99 8.96
N ARG A 34 -2.65 12.54 7.98
CA ARG A 34 -2.98 11.11 7.83
C ARG A 34 -1.76 10.31 7.37
N GLN A 35 -0.95 10.88 6.47
CA GLN A 35 0.33 10.28 6.05
C GLN A 35 1.31 10.15 7.22
N CYS A 36 1.47 11.22 8.01
CA CYS A 36 2.34 11.22 9.17
C CYS A 36 1.90 10.17 10.21
N LEU A 37 0.59 10.10 10.50
CA LEU A 37 0.04 9.12 11.45
C LEU A 37 0.26 7.68 10.98
N ALA A 38 0.13 7.41 9.68
CA ALA A 38 0.41 6.10 9.10
C ALA A 38 1.91 5.71 9.24
N ILE A 39 2.82 6.66 8.98
CA ILE A 39 4.28 6.43 9.13
C ILE A 39 4.62 6.19 10.60
N MET A 40 4.12 7.03 11.51
CA MET A 40 4.37 6.88 12.95
C MET A 40 3.89 5.52 13.47
N PHE A 41 2.72 5.06 13.03
CA PHE A 41 2.22 3.74 13.41
C PHE A 41 3.10 2.60 12.87
N GLY A 42 3.56 2.69 11.62
CA GLY A 42 4.48 1.72 11.03
C GLY A 42 5.83 1.66 11.77
N SER A 43 6.40 2.83 12.07
CA SER A 43 7.65 2.95 12.82
C SER A 43 7.52 2.39 14.24
N LEU A 44 6.38 2.61 14.92
CA LEU A 44 6.14 2.07 16.26
C LEU A 44 6.15 0.54 16.26
N ILE A 45 5.52 -0.10 15.27
CA ILE A 45 5.53 -1.57 15.14
C ILE A 45 6.94 -2.08 14.87
N SER A 46 7.68 -1.42 13.98
CA SER A 46 9.06 -1.81 13.66
C SER A 46 9.98 -1.64 14.87
N ALA A 47 9.84 -0.56 15.63
CA ALA A 47 10.61 -0.32 16.84
C ALA A 47 10.33 -1.39 17.90
N LEU A 48 9.06 -1.76 18.10
CA LEU A 48 8.69 -2.84 19.01
C LEU A 48 9.30 -4.18 18.59
N ALA A 49 9.32 -4.48 17.28
CA ALA A 49 9.93 -5.70 16.77
C ALA A 49 11.46 -5.75 17.04
N VAL A 50 12.17 -4.64 16.87
CA VAL A 50 13.61 -4.55 17.17
C VAL A 50 13.88 -4.58 18.67
N LEU A 51 13.03 -3.94 19.48
CA LEU A 51 13.14 -3.99 20.94
C LEU A 51 13.05 -5.42 21.47
N MET A 52 12.17 -6.25 20.91
CA MET A 52 12.06 -7.66 21.26
C MET A 52 13.33 -8.46 20.93
N LEU A 53 14.05 -8.10 19.86
CA LEU A 53 15.34 -8.72 19.52
C LEU A 53 16.46 -8.28 20.46
N GLY A 54 16.43 -7.02 20.90
CA GLY A 54 17.42 -6.42 21.82
C GLY A 54 17.42 -7.00 23.24
N CYS A 55 16.38 -7.73 23.64
CA CYS A 55 16.38 -8.51 24.88
C CYS A 55 17.25 -9.77 24.83
N SER A 56 17.87 -10.08 23.67
CA SER A 56 18.74 -11.25 23.52
C SER A 56 20.17 -10.93 23.93
N ASP A 57 20.78 -11.76 24.78
CA ASP A 57 22.17 -11.65 25.28
C ASP A 57 23.26 -11.85 24.21
N ARG A 58 22.87 -11.97 22.93
CA ARG A 58 23.78 -12.25 21.82
C ARG A 58 23.77 -11.10 20.83
N PHE A 59 24.87 -10.34 20.80
CA PHE A 59 25.14 -9.36 19.75
C PHE A 59 25.56 -10.08 18.48
N VAL A 60 24.67 -10.12 17.48
CA VAL A 60 24.98 -10.67 16.15
C VAL A 60 25.28 -9.50 15.21
N PRO A 61 26.51 -9.37 14.69
CA PRO A 61 26.81 -8.38 13.68
C PRO A 61 25.96 -8.62 12.42
N ASP A 62 25.62 -7.53 11.70
CA ASP A 62 24.87 -7.56 10.44
C ASP A 62 23.42 -8.08 10.50
N LEU A 63 22.75 -7.89 11.65
CA LEU A 63 21.35 -8.28 11.85
C LEU A 63 20.38 -7.67 10.80
N ILE A 64 20.66 -6.46 10.31
CA ILE A 64 19.80 -5.71 9.36
C ILE A 64 20.44 -5.57 7.97
N ALA A 65 21.77 -5.57 7.88
CA ALA A 65 22.53 -5.10 6.71
C ALA A 65 22.21 -5.81 5.39
N ARG A 66 21.68 -7.04 5.44
CA ARG A 66 21.36 -7.81 4.22
C ARG A 66 19.87 -8.14 4.03
N ARG A 67 19.07 -8.06 5.09
CA ARG A 67 17.67 -8.54 5.06
C ARG A 67 16.68 -7.51 4.51
N GLY A 68 17.07 -6.23 4.43
CA GLY A 68 16.19 -5.14 3.96
C GLY A 68 15.62 -5.32 2.55
N TRP A 69 16.41 -5.85 1.62
CA TRP A 69 15.97 -6.13 0.25
C TRP A 69 14.83 -7.16 0.20
N LEU A 70 14.86 -8.19 1.06
CA LEU A 70 13.82 -9.23 1.10
C LEU A 70 12.45 -8.66 1.42
N VAL A 71 12.38 -7.59 2.23
CA VAL A 71 11.13 -6.92 2.57
C VAL A 71 10.53 -6.22 1.35
N VAL A 72 11.36 -5.51 0.59
CA VAL A 72 10.93 -4.83 -0.65
C VAL A 72 10.40 -5.86 -1.65
N VAL A 73 11.12 -6.97 -1.83
CA VAL A 73 10.69 -8.06 -2.72
C VAL A 73 9.36 -8.66 -2.25
N ALA A 74 9.20 -8.94 -0.96
CA ALA A 74 7.97 -9.49 -0.43
C ALA A 74 6.76 -8.58 -0.62
N ILE A 75 6.94 -7.25 -0.51
CA ILE A 75 5.88 -6.27 -0.75
C ILE A 75 5.46 -6.26 -2.22
N ILE A 76 6.43 -6.30 -3.13
CA ILE A 76 6.20 -6.34 -4.58
C ILE A 76 5.49 -7.64 -4.98
N ALA A 77 6.00 -8.79 -4.52
CA ALA A 77 5.38 -10.09 -4.74
C ALA A 77 3.97 -10.18 -4.12
N GLY A 78 3.75 -9.51 -2.99
CA GLY A 78 2.44 -9.43 -2.34
C GLY A 78 1.42 -8.53 -3.06
N ASN A 79 1.81 -7.83 -4.14
CA ASN A 79 0.96 -6.90 -4.88
C ASN A 79 0.21 -5.91 -3.98
N TRP A 80 0.89 -5.34 -2.99
CA TRP A 80 0.32 -4.39 -2.01
C TRP A 80 -0.87 -4.93 -1.18
N MET A 81 -1.18 -6.22 -1.28
CA MET A 81 -2.25 -6.89 -0.51
C MET A 81 -1.67 -7.49 0.78
N PRO A 82 -2.11 -7.07 1.98
CA PRO A 82 -1.46 -7.47 3.22
C PRO A 82 -1.42 -8.99 3.44
N PHE A 83 -2.46 -9.71 3.01
CA PHE A 83 -2.52 -11.17 3.18
C PHE A 83 -1.45 -11.91 2.34
N ARG A 84 -1.23 -11.47 1.10
CA ARG A 84 -0.21 -12.04 0.21
C ARG A 84 1.20 -11.69 0.68
N VAL A 85 1.39 -10.47 1.18
CA VAL A 85 2.67 -10.03 1.77
C VAL A 85 3.05 -10.88 2.97
N VAL A 86 2.12 -11.17 3.88
CA VAL A 86 2.38 -12.05 5.04
C VAL A 86 2.80 -13.45 4.58
N GLY A 87 2.13 -14.00 3.56
CA GLY A 87 2.52 -15.30 2.99
C GLY A 87 3.94 -15.30 2.40
N ALA A 88 4.31 -14.25 1.67
CA ALA A 88 5.65 -14.11 1.10
C ALA A 88 6.73 -14.00 2.19
N ILE A 89 6.51 -13.14 3.20
CA ILE A 89 7.44 -12.96 4.32
C ILE A 89 7.56 -14.27 5.13
N PHE A 90 6.47 -15.00 5.32
CA PHE A 90 6.48 -16.27 6.04
C PHE A 90 7.38 -17.31 5.36
N ILE A 91 7.31 -17.42 4.03
CA ILE A 91 8.18 -18.32 3.26
C ILE A 91 9.65 -17.92 3.42
N PHE A 92 9.97 -16.62 3.31
CA PHE A 92 11.35 -16.14 3.49
C PHE A 92 11.86 -16.36 4.92
N ALA A 93 11.04 -16.11 5.93
CA ALA A 93 11.39 -16.37 7.32
C ALA A 93 11.62 -17.87 7.59
N LEU A 94 10.80 -18.75 6.99
CA LEU A 94 10.96 -20.20 7.10
C LEU A 94 12.27 -20.68 6.45
N LEU A 95 12.59 -20.19 5.25
CA LEU A 95 13.85 -20.49 4.58
C LEU A 95 15.06 -20.00 5.39
N GLU A 96 14.96 -18.82 5.99
CA GLU A 96 16.00 -18.26 6.84
C GLU A 96 16.19 -19.07 8.14
N ALA A 97 15.10 -19.51 8.77
CA ALA A 97 15.17 -20.40 9.93
C ALA A 97 15.84 -21.73 9.57
N VAL A 98 15.47 -22.33 8.44
CA VAL A 98 16.10 -23.57 7.94
C VAL A 98 17.59 -23.37 7.68
N ALA A 99 17.98 -22.25 7.09
CA ALA A 99 19.39 -21.93 6.86
C ALA A 99 20.18 -21.83 8.17
N ILE A 100 19.61 -21.19 9.21
CA ILE A 100 20.24 -21.08 10.53
C ILE A 100 20.34 -22.46 11.20
N HIS A 101 19.29 -23.28 11.14
CA HIS A 101 19.32 -24.63 11.72
C HIS A 101 20.30 -25.56 11.02
N ALA A 102 20.39 -25.51 9.69
CA ALA A 102 21.31 -26.34 8.92
C ALA A 102 22.79 -26.03 9.22
N GLN A 103 23.11 -24.77 9.55
CA GLN A 103 24.44 -24.38 10.01
C GLN A 103 24.81 -25.02 11.36
N VAL A 104 23.84 -25.20 12.25
CA VAL A 104 24.06 -25.80 13.58
C VAL A 104 24.31 -27.31 13.50
N VAL A 105 23.67 -28.00 12.55
CA VAL A 105 23.80 -29.46 12.36
C VAL A 105 25.14 -29.87 11.73
N GLY A 106 25.93 -28.92 11.22
CA GLY A 106 27.32 -29.17 10.82
C GLY A 106 27.49 -29.96 9.54
N VAL A 107 26.57 -29.81 8.56
CA VAL A 107 26.74 -30.39 7.23
C VAL A 107 27.96 -29.74 6.55
N SER A 108 28.84 -30.53 5.93
CA SER A 108 30.11 -30.08 5.30
C SER A 108 29.95 -29.15 4.08
N ILE A 109 28.81 -28.47 3.94
CA ILE A 109 28.51 -27.54 2.87
C ILE A 109 29.08 -26.16 3.24
N PRO A 110 29.82 -25.48 2.33
CA PRO A 110 30.31 -24.13 2.56
C PRO A 110 29.17 -23.17 2.93
N HIS A 111 29.41 -22.32 3.94
CA HIS A 111 28.47 -21.32 4.46
C HIS A 111 27.85 -20.42 3.37
N HIS A 112 28.55 -20.21 2.26
CA HIS A 112 28.11 -19.46 1.09
C HIS A 112 26.81 -19.97 0.46
N PHE A 113 26.53 -21.28 0.50
CA PHE A 113 25.28 -21.81 -0.09
C PHE A 113 24.06 -21.44 0.75
N PHE A 114 24.16 -21.51 2.08
CA PHE A 114 23.08 -21.11 2.99
C PHE A 114 22.78 -19.61 2.91
N LEU A 115 23.81 -18.80 2.68
CA LEU A 115 23.69 -17.36 2.48
C LEU A 115 22.86 -16.98 1.25
N ILE A 116 22.96 -17.75 0.17
CA ILE A 116 22.30 -17.45 -1.12
C ILE A 116 20.84 -17.93 -1.13
N LEU A 117 20.49 -18.94 -0.34
CA LEU A 117 19.20 -19.62 -0.32
C LEU A 117 17.96 -18.69 -0.22
N PRO A 118 17.88 -17.75 0.74
CA PRO A 118 16.74 -16.83 0.81
C PRO A 118 16.69 -15.84 -0.37
N TYR A 119 17.84 -15.43 -0.92
CA TYR A 119 17.90 -14.52 -2.07
C TYR A 119 17.52 -15.23 -3.37
N ALA A 120 17.97 -16.46 -3.57
CA ALA A 120 17.57 -17.29 -4.70
C ALA A 120 16.05 -17.53 -4.69
N ALA A 121 15.49 -17.84 -3.52
CA ALA A 121 14.03 -17.94 -3.37
C ALA A 121 13.32 -16.62 -3.70
N SER A 122 13.90 -15.47 -3.35
CA SER A 122 13.32 -14.17 -3.69
C SER A 122 13.28 -13.91 -5.21
N LEU A 123 14.32 -14.34 -5.94
CA LEU A 123 14.37 -14.27 -7.39
C LEU A 123 13.31 -15.18 -8.03
N VAL A 124 13.17 -16.40 -7.53
CA VAL A 124 12.13 -17.34 -7.98
C VAL A 124 10.73 -16.77 -7.73
N LEU A 125 10.49 -16.17 -6.55
CA LEU A 125 9.20 -15.58 -6.22
C LEU A 125 8.86 -14.40 -7.14
N LEU A 126 9.82 -13.53 -7.45
CA LEU A 126 9.62 -12.43 -8.39
C LEU A 126 9.40 -12.92 -9.81
N ALA A 127 10.21 -13.88 -10.28
CA ALA A 127 10.09 -14.44 -11.62
C ALA A 127 8.76 -15.17 -11.83
N GLY A 128 8.26 -15.87 -10.82
CA GLY A 128 6.98 -16.57 -10.85
C GLY A 128 5.77 -15.63 -10.86
N LEU A 129 5.89 -14.44 -10.28
CA LEU A 129 4.79 -13.46 -10.19
C LEU A 129 4.91 -12.38 -11.28
N ARG A 130 4.57 -12.75 -12.52
CA ARG A 130 4.30 -11.80 -13.62
C ARG A 130 2.96 -11.06 -13.46
N SER A 131 2.56 -10.74 -12.23
CA SER A 131 1.25 -10.12 -11.97
C SER A 131 1.27 -8.64 -12.30
N ARG A 132 0.18 -8.14 -12.90
CA ARG A 132 -0.13 -6.72 -13.08
C ARG A 132 -0.07 -6.03 -11.72
N THR A 133 1.03 -5.35 -11.43
CA THR A 133 1.25 -4.70 -10.13
C THR A 133 0.37 -3.46 -10.01
N HIS A 134 -0.56 -3.46 -9.06
CA HIS A 134 -1.41 -2.32 -8.76
C HIS A 134 -0.66 -1.40 -7.77
N GLN A 135 0.34 -0.69 -8.29
CA GLN A 135 1.10 0.25 -7.51
C GLN A 135 0.23 1.49 -7.23
N PRO A 136 0.25 2.04 -6.00
CA PRO A 136 -0.50 3.25 -5.68
C PRO A 136 0.01 4.43 -6.51
N GLU A 137 -0.91 5.16 -7.15
CA GLU A 137 -0.60 6.23 -8.10
C GLU A 137 0.13 7.41 -7.47
N ALA A 138 -0.07 7.64 -6.16
CA ALA A 138 0.56 8.74 -5.43
C ALA A 138 1.86 8.35 -4.70
N LEU A 139 2.46 7.20 -5.02
CA LEU A 139 3.71 6.79 -4.36
C LEU A 139 4.86 7.74 -4.76
N GLY A 140 5.50 8.35 -3.76
CA GLY A 140 6.70 9.20 -3.98
C GLY A 140 6.41 10.60 -4.52
N VAL A 141 5.15 10.96 -4.78
CA VAL A 141 4.77 12.31 -5.23
C VAL A 141 4.50 13.21 -4.02
N PRO A 142 5.27 14.28 -3.79
CA PRO A 142 5.03 15.17 -2.66
C PRO A 142 3.70 15.90 -2.83
N TYR A 143 2.83 15.82 -1.82
CA TYR A 143 1.54 16.50 -1.83
C TYR A 143 1.72 18.00 -1.58
N SER A 144 1.67 18.81 -2.64
CA SER A 144 1.58 20.26 -2.53
C SER A 144 0.12 20.69 -2.44
N ARG A 145 -0.31 21.18 -1.27
CA ARG A 145 -1.60 21.84 -1.11
C ARG A 145 -1.53 23.20 -1.81
N LYS A 146 -1.83 23.23 -3.11
CA LYS A 146 -2.05 24.51 -3.79
C LYS A 146 -3.24 25.20 -3.13
N ARG A 147 -2.95 26.23 -2.33
CA ARG A 147 -3.95 27.18 -1.83
C ARG A 147 -4.38 28.10 -2.97
N SER A 148 -4.77 27.53 -4.11
CA SER A 148 -5.47 28.29 -5.11
C SER A 148 -6.88 28.51 -4.59
N ARG A 149 -7.29 29.78 -4.54
CA ARG A 149 -8.68 30.20 -4.48
C ARG A 149 -9.35 29.70 -5.77
N VAL A 150 -9.60 28.39 -5.87
CA VAL A 150 -10.18 27.78 -7.06
C VAL A 150 -11.64 28.20 -7.09
N ARG A 151 -11.97 29.08 -8.03
CA ARG A 151 -13.34 29.24 -8.50
C ARG A 151 -13.82 27.85 -8.92
N LEU A 152 -14.87 27.35 -8.28
CA LEU A 152 -15.42 25.99 -8.40
C LEU A 152 -15.77 25.52 -9.84
N ARG A 153 -15.63 26.37 -10.86
CA ARG A 153 -15.99 26.09 -12.26
C ARG A 153 -14.94 25.31 -13.05
N GLU A 154 -13.67 25.28 -12.64
CA GLU A 154 -12.59 24.86 -13.54
C GLU A 154 -11.93 23.52 -13.16
N ALA A 155 -12.13 22.99 -11.95
CA ALA A 155 -11.47 21.77 -11.48
C ALA A 155 -12.25 20.46 -11.74
N TRP A 156 -13.52 20.58 -12.18
CA TRP A 156 -14.39 19.43 -12.43
C TRP A 156 -14.08 18.61 -13.70
N PRO A 157 -13.60 19.18 -14.82
CA PRO A 157 -13.33 18.40 -16.03
C PRO A 157 -12.26 17.33 -15.80
N ASP A 158 -11.17 17.68 -15.12
CA ASP A 158 -10.00 16.82 -14.93
C ASP A 158 -10.30 15.60 -14.03
N PHE A 159 -11.22 15.75 -13.08
CA PHE A 159 -11.60 14.67 -12.16
C PHE A 159 -12.42 13.57 -12.85
N CYS A 160 -13.29 13.95 -13.79
CA CYS A 160 -14.08 12.98 -14.57
C CYS A 160 -13.22 12.17 -15.55
N LEU A 161 -12.23 12.80 -16.19
CA LEU A 161 -11.36 12.16 -17.20
C LEU A 161 -10.39 11.12 -16.61
N SER A 162 -10.07 11.21 -15.32
CA SER A 162 -9.09 10.33 -14.65
C SER A 162 -9.69 9.08 -13.99
N SER A 163 -11.01 9.02 -13.76
CA SER A 163 -11.60 7.91 -13.00
C SER A 163 -12.06 6.77 -13.91
N ALA A 164 -11.34 5.64 -13.88
CA ALA A 164 -11.60 4.47 -14.72
C ALA A 164 -12.89 3.68 -14.36
N ARG A 165 -13.65 4.08 -13.33
CA ARG A 165 -14.96 3.50 -12.98
C ARG A 165 -15.89 4.55 -12.34
N PRO A 166 -16.58 5.39 -13.14
CA PRO A 166 -17.45 6.44 -12.62
C PRO A 166 -18.65 5.91 -11.81
N GLY A 167 -19.13 4.69 -12.09
CA GLY A 167 -20.32 4.13 -11.44
C GLY A 167 -20.17 3.78 -9.95
N ILE A 168 -19.03 3.23 -9.52
CA ILE A 168 -18.81 2.80 -8.13
C ILE A 168 -18.63 4.02 -7.21
N LEU A 169 -18.07 5.11 -7.74
CA LEU A 169 -17.83 6.35 -7.01
C LEU A 169 -19.14 7.12 -6.74
N CYS A 170 -20.04 7.17 -7.73
CA CYS A 170 -21.37 7.78 -7.56
C CYS A 170 -22.23 7.04 -6.52
N GLU A 171 -22.22 5.71 -6.52
CA GLU A 171 -22.95 4.89 -5.55
C GLU A 171 -22.38 5.07 -4.12
N GLY A 172 -21.04 5.15 -4.00
CA GLY A 172 -20.35 5.39 -2.74
C GLY A 172 -20.61 6.78 -2.16
N LEU A 173 -20.66 7.82 -3.00
CA LEU A 173 -20.95 9.19 -2.58
C LEU A 173 -22.42 9.37 -2.16
N ARG A 174 -23.35 8.67 -2.84
CA ARG A 174 -24.78 8.67 -2.48
C ARG A 174 -25.02 7.99 -1.13
N ARG A 175 -24.34 6.87 -0.86
CA ARG A 175 -24.39 6.19 0.46
C ARG A 175 -23.73 6.97 1.59
N ALA A 176 -22.80 7.86 1.27
CA ALA A 176 -22.12 8.72 2.23
C ALA A 176 -22.93 9.99 2.60
N GLY A 177 -24.14 10.16 2.08
CA GLY A 177 -24.99 11.32 2.38
C GLY A 177 -24.41 12.65 1.86
N VAL A 178 -23.51 12.59 0.87
CA VAL A 178 -22.89 13.78 0.29
C VAL A 178 -23.90 14.42 -0.67
N ALA A 179 -24.57 15.46 -0.21
CA ALA A 179 -25.49 16.24 -1.01
C ALA A 179 -24.73 16.96 -2.13
N ILE A 180 -24.91 16.49 -3.36
CA ILE A 180 -24.39 17.13 -4.57
C ILE A 180 -25.26 18.37 -4.85
N ARG A 181 -25.02 19.47 -4.13
CA ARG A 181 -25.66 20.76 -4.45
C ARG A 181 -24.97 21.36 -5.67
N GLY A 182 -25.63 21.30 -6.82
CA GLY A 182 -25.17 21.99 -8.03
C GLY A 182 -25.39 21.28 -9.37
N ALA A 183 -26.32 20.32 -9.46
CA ALA A 183 -26.62 19.61 -10.72
C ALA A 183 -27.52 20.41 -11.70
N SER A 184 -27.71 21.71 -11.52
CA SER A 184 -28.50 22.55 -12.45
C SER A 184 -27.66 23.15 -13.59
N GLY A 185 -26.36 22.89 -13.63
CA GLY A 185 -25.43 23.38 -14.65
C GLY A 185 -24.82 22.28 -15.51
N PHE A 186 -25.56 21.19 -15.77
CA PHE A 186 -25.12 20.18 -16.72
C PHE A 186 -25.31 20.71 -18.15
N PRO A 187 -24.24 20.87 -18.95
CA PRO A 187 -24.41 21.03 -20.39
C PRO A 187 -25.08 19.77 -20.95
N ASN A 188 -26.16 19.97 -21.70
CA ASN A 188 -27.07 18.94 -22.24
C ASN A 188 -26.43 17.93 -23.21
N HIS A 189 -25.09 17.88 -23.31
CA HIS A 189 -24.36 16.99 -24.21
C HIS A 189 -23.98 15.63 -23.60
N PHE A 190 -24.12 15.43 -22.28
CA PHE A 190 -23.78 14.16 -21.62
C PHE A 190 -24.99 13.27 -21.26
N THR A 191 -26.22 13.70 -21.57
CA THR A 191 -27.44 12.94 -21.28
C THR A 191 -27.74 11.84 -22.29
N SER A 192 -27.00 11.74 -23.41
CA SER A 192 -27.27 10.74 -24.45
C SER A 192 -26.65 9.36 -24.20
N GLY A 193 -25.75 9.22 -23.22
CA GLY A 193 -25.08 7.95 -22.90
C GLY A 193 -25.78 7.07 -21.84
N CYS A 194 -26.82 7.60 -21.18
CA CYS A 194 -27.58 6.88 -20.16
C CYS A 194 -29.01 6.61 -20.65
N ARG A 195 -29.15 5.82 -21.72
CA ARG A 195 -30.37 5.02 -21.87
C ARG A 195 -30.17 3.70 -21.12
N PRO A 196 -31.08 3.33 -20.20
CA PRO A 196 -31.09 1.97 -19.67
C PRO A 196 -31.29 1.00 -20.85
N ALA A 197 -30.45 -0.03 -20.93
CA ALA A 197 -30.76 -1.19 -21.75
C ALA A 197 -31.92 -1.93 -21.06
N ASP A 198 -32.92 -2.25 -21.87
CA ASP A 198 -34.12 -3.03 -21.51
C ASP A 198 -33.77 -4.41 -20.95
#